data_AF-A0A1A9WW72-F1
#
_entry.id   AF-A0A1A9WW72-F1
#
_cell.length_a   1.000
_cell.length_b   1.000
_cell.length_c   1.000
_cell.angle_alpha   90.00
_cell.angle_beta   90.00
_cell.angle_gamma   90.00
#
_symmetry.space_group_name_H-M   'P 1'
#
loop_
_entity.id
_entity.type
_entity.pdbx_description
1 polymer ?
#
loop_
_entity_poly.entity_id
_entity_poly.type
_entity_poly.pdbx_seq_one_letter_code
_entity_poly.pdbx_strand_id
1 'polypeptide(L)'
;MSAPAVGSGVPDVSPQGTATLFAAPAWSCPGRANGPHPTAAGHWPDRARAARFYYLQKQAFGGKVAEHTFGVTTTTAPRLNLLRMEEELSLAHLRLSRTTIEQLDWASCIARYDRPHTLFYCDPPYWGTEGYGVDFGLEHYEKLAGMGRDLAGRMIISVNDIPQMRAVFQGFEMESVPIRYSLNSNQPTQRRELIITVK
;
A
#
# COMPACT_ATOMS: atom_id res chain seq x y z
N MET A 1 51.50 -13.91 37.92
CA MET A 1 50.05 -13.74 37.73
C MET A 1 49.84 -12.41 37.01
N SER A 2 49.73 -12.45 35.68
CA SER A 2 49.49 -11.27 34.85
C SER A 2 48.34 -11.61 33.90
N ALA A 3 47.21 -10.95 34.09
CA ALA A 3 46.03 -11.11 33.24
C ALA A 3 46.20 -10.29 31.94
N PRO A 4 45.75 -10.78 30.78
CA PRO A 4 45.89 -10.09 29.50
C PRO A 4 44.74 -9.11 29.25
N ALA A 5 45.02 -8.10 28.41
CA ALA A 5 44.10 -7.07 27.96
C ALA A 5 42.95 -7.65 27.10
N VAL A 6 41.72 -7.27 27.44
CA VAL A 6 40.51 -7.56 26.64
C VAL A 6 40.37 -6.47 25.58
N GLY A 7 40.52 -6.87 24.31
CA GLY A 7 40.21 -6.02 23.16
C GLY A 7 38.70 -5.84 23.01
N SER A 8 38.24 -4.60 23.08
CA SER A 8 36.87 -4.20 22.75
C SER A 8 36.73 -4.05 21.23
N GLY A 9 36.46 -5.15 20.55
CA GLY A 9 35.96 -5.13 19.18
C GLY A 9 34.51 -4.67 19.17
N VAL A 10 34.25 -3.41 18.82
CA VAL A 10 32.91 -2.95 18.45
C VAL A 10 32.69 -3.37 17.00
N PRO A 11 31.70 -4.24 16.68
CA PRO A 11 31.36 -4.49 15.29
C PRO A 11 30.68 -3.24 14.71
N ASP A 12 31.23 -2.77 13.60
CA ASP A 12 30.68 -1.75 12.72
C ASP A 12 29.31 -2.21 12.19
N VAL A 13 28.23 -1.69 12.79
CA VAL A 13 26.86 -1.89 12.30
C VAL A 13 26.61 -0.83 11.24
N SER A 14 26.99 -1.18 10.01
CA SER A 14 26.60 -0.43 8.82
C SER A 14 25.06 -0.36 8.75
N PRO A 15 24.44 0.84 8.68
CA PRO A 15 22.99 0.96 8.64
C PRO A 15 22.53 0.58 7.23
N GLN A 16 22.17 -0.70 7.06
CA GLN A 16 21.45 -1.14 5.87
C GLN A 16 20.09 -0.44 5.87
N GLY A 17 19.98 0.63 5.09
CA GLY A 17 18.74 1.34 4.84
C GLY A 17 17.77 0.41 4.13
N THR A 18 16.85 -0.20 4.87
CA THR A 18 15.67 -0.85 4.34
C THR A 18 14.73 0.22 3.80
N ALA A 19 14.87 0.55 2.52
CA ALA A 19 13.83 1.22 1.78
C ALA A 19 12.73 0.19 1.50
N THR A 20 11.74 0.10 2.39
CA THR A 20 10.47 -0.58 2.08
C THR A 20 9.69 0.36 1.17
N LEU A 21 9.75 0.09 -0.14
CA LEU A 21 8.93 0.81 -1.10
C LEU A 21 7.55 0.14 -1.15
N PHE A 22 6.54 0.85 -0.67
CA PHE A 22 5.15 0.46 -0.81
C PHE A 22 4.70 0.84 -2.23
N ALA A 23 4.72 -0.11 -3.16
CA ALA A 23 4.16 0.09 -4.49
C ALA A 23 2.66 -0.22 -4.41
N ALA A 24 1.87 0.76 -3.95
CA ALA A 24 0.43 0.67 -4.09
C ALA A 24 0.06 0.92 -5.56
N PRO A 25 -0.87 0.15 -6.15
CA PRO A 25 -1.42 0.44 -7.47
C PRO A 25 -1.89 1.90 -7.47
N ALA A 26 -1.52 2.62 -8.54
CA ALA A 26 -1.70 4.05 -8.67
C ALA A 26 -3.01 4.54 -8.04
N TRP A 27 -2.90 5.23 -6.90
CA TRP A 27 -3.99 5.98 -6.31
C TRP A 27 -4.28 7.17 -7.22
N SER A 28 -5.02 6.89 -8.30
CA SER A 28 -5.67 7.91 -9.09
C SER A 28 -6.71 8.56 -8.20
N CYS A 29 -6.40 9.76 -7.70
CA CYS A 29 -7.47 10.68 -7.32
C CYS A 29 -8.38 10.83 -8.55
N PRO A 30 -9.67 10.43 -8.50
CA PRO A 30 -10.58 10.66 -9.61
C PRO A 30 -10.78 12.18 -9.73
N GLY A 31 -9.97 12.79 -10.58
CA GLY A 31 -9.89 14.25 -10.70
C GLY A 31 -9.01 14.73 -11.85
N ARG A 32 -8.25 13.85 -12.52
CA ARG A 32 -7.59 14.18 -13.78
C ARG A 32 -8.20 13.35 -14.91
N ALA A 33 -9.48 13.61 -15.19
CA ALA A 33 -10.03 13.30 -16.50
C ALA A 33 -9.35 14.21 -17.52
N ASN A 34 -8.63 13.63 -18.48
CA ASN A 34 -8.22 14.31 -19.71
C ASN A 34 -9.48 14.62 -20.53
N GLY A 35 -10.17 15.71 -20.18
CA GLY A 35 -11.24 16.33 -20.94
C GLY A 35 -10.92 17.81 -21.15
N PRO A 36 -11.50 18.48 -22.16
CA PRO A 36 -11.17 19.86 -22.49
C PRO A 36 -11.42 20.76 -21.29
N HIS A 37 -10.43 21.58 -20.95
CA HIS A 37 -10.44 22.49 -19.80
C HIS A 37 -11.76 23.25 -19.70
N PRO A 38 -12.57 23.05 -18.62
CA PRO A 38 -13.64 23.97 -18.31
C PRO A 38 -13.03 25.19 -17.60
N THR A 39 -13.34 26.34 -18.17
CA THR A 39 -12.95 27.68 -17.74
C THR A 39 -13.49 28.01 -16.34
N ALA A 40 -12.63 28.65 -15.53
CA ALA A 40 -12.95 29.54 -14.40
C ALA A 40 -14.07 29.12 -13.41
N ALA A 41 -13.81 28.11 -12.59
CA ALA A 41 -14.45 27.94 -11.29
C ALA A 41 -13.45 27.36 -10.26
N GLY A 42 -12.97 28.19 -9.33
CA GLY A 42 -12.34 27.82 -8.06
C GLY A 42 -11.26 26.73 -8.07
N HIS A 43 -10.04 27.05 -8.51
CA HIS A 43 -8.89 26.18 -8.26
C HIS A 43 -8.48 26.27 -6.79
N TRP A 44 -8.91 25.31 -5.98
CA TRP A 44 -8.49 25.20 -4.59
C TRP A 44 -7.00 24.84 -4.51
N PRO A 45 -6.20 25.50 -3.66
CA PRO A 45 -4.83 25.10 -3.39
C PRO A 45 -4.75 23.64 -2.91
N ASP A 46 -3.66 22.94 -3.21
CA ASP A 46 -3.47 21.52 -2.87
C ASP A 46 -3.71 21.21 -1.39
N ARG A 47 -3.26 22.10 -0.50
CA ARG A 47 -3.54 22.01 0.94
C ARG A 47 -5.03 21.96 1.26
N ALA A 48 -5.85 22.74 0.56
CA ALA A 48 -7.28 22.81 0.79
C ALA A 48 -7.99 21.61 0.17
N ARG A 49 -7.50 21.10 -0.96
CA ARG A 49 -7.96 19.83 -1.53
C ARG A 49 -7.65 18.65 -0.60
N ALA A 50 -6.45 18.59 -0.04
CA ALA A 50 -6.04 17.57 0.92
C ALA A 50 -6.84 17.65 2.23
N ALA A 51 -7.04 18.85 2.78
CA ALA A 51 -7.86 19.06 3.97
C ALA A 51 -9.32 18.59 3.74
N ARG A 52 -9.90 18.92 2.59
CA ARG A 52 -11.24 18.47 2.20
C ARG A 52 -11.31 16.94 2.08
N PHE A 53 -10.32 16.31 1.43
CA PHE A 53 -10.24 14.86 1.33
C PHE A 53 -10.18 14.19 2.71
N TYR A 54 -9.29 14.66 3.59
CA TYR A 54 -9.16 14.15 4.95
C TYR A 54 -10.48 14.25 5.74
N TYR A 55 -11.14 15.41 5.66
CA TYR A 55 -12.44 15.64 6.31
C TYR A 55 -13.50 14.65 5.83
N LEU A 56 -13.66 14.50 4.50
CA LEU A 56 -14.65 13.60 3.92
C LEU A 56 -14.35 12.13 4.26
N GLN A 57 -13.08 11.72 4.16
CA GLN A 57 -12.64 10.35 4.43
C GLN A 57 -12.89 9.94 5.89
N LYS A 58 -12.60 10.83 6.85
CA LYS A 58 -12.84 10.56 8.28
C LYS A 58 -14.33 10.45 8.62
N GLN A 59 -15.20 11.10 7.86
CA GLN A 59 -16.65 11.07 8.06
C GLN A 59 -17.37 9.99 7.25
N ALA A 60 -16.76 9.48 6.18
CA ALA A 60 -17.34 8.47 5.30
C ALA A 60 -17.48 7.09 5.95
N PHE A 61 -18.66 6.46 5.85
CA PHE A 61 -18.92 5.12 6.35
C PHE A 61 -17.98 4.10 5.67
N GLY A 62 -17.28 3.29 6.46
CA GLY A 62 -16.32 2.30 5.95
C GLY A 62 -15.12 2.89 5.19
N GLY A 63 -14.90 4.22 5.21
CA GLY A 63 -13.80 4.84 4.48
C GLY A 63 -13.93 4.72 2.96
N LYS A 64 -15.14 4.56 2.43
CA LYS A 64 -15.36 4.50 0.98
C LYS A 64 -15.05 5.85 0.33
N VAL A 65 -14.23 5.80 -0.73
CA VAL A 65 -13.77 6.98 -1.48
C VAL A 65 -14.74 7.40 -2.58
N ALA A 66 -15.48 6.45 -3.19
CA ALA A 66 -16.39 6.73 -4.30
C ALA A 66 -17.84 7.05 -3.85
N GLU A 67 -18.30 6.40 -2.79
CA GLU A 67 -19.63 6.59 -2.20
C GLU A 67 -19.45 7.19 -0.81
N HIS A 68 -19.26 8.51 -0.73
CA HIS A 68 -19.13 9.23 0.54
C HIS A 68 -20.48 9.26 1.29
N THR A 69 -20.93 8.11 1.79
CA THR A 69 -22.07 8.03 2.70
C THR A 69 -21.63 8.50 4.07
N PHE A 70 -22.32 9.47 4.66
CA PHE A 70 -22.03 9.93 6.01
C PHE A 70 -22.21 8.77 7.00
N GLY A 71 -21.16 8.45 7.77
CA GLY A 71 -21.23 7.38 8.75
C GLY A 71 -22.03 7.82 9.97
N VAL A 72 -23.26 7.33 10.08
CA VAL A 72 -24.10 7.52 11.27
C VAL A 72 -23.77 6.40 12.28
N THR A 73 -23.32 6.79 13.47
CA THR A 73 -23.17 5.87 14.61
C THR A 73 -23.84 6.49 15.83
N THR A 74 -24.63 5.70 16.54
CA THR A 74 -25.29 6.11 17.79
C THR A 74 -24.55 5.63 19.04
N THR A 75 -23.53 4.77 18.86
CA THR A 75 -22.83 4.07 19.95
C THR A 75 -21.39 4.52 20.13
N THR A 76 -20.86 5.39 19.25
CA THR A 76 -19.46 5.83 19.29
C THR A 76 -19.36 7.34 19.07
N ALA A 77 -18.32 7.95 19.64
CA ALA A 77 -18.05 9.37 19.43
C ALA A 77 -17.81 9.70 17.94
N PRO A 78 -18.03 10.96 17.52
CA PRO A 78 -17.74 11.40 16.15
C PRO A 78 -16.31 11.09 15.74
N ARG A 79 -16.13 10.55 14.52
CA ARG A 79 -14.83 10.06 14.01
C ARG A 79 -13.82 11.17 13.70
N LEU A 80 -14.27 12.41 13.55
CA LEU A 80 -13.40 13.56 13.38
C LEU A 80 -13.33 14.33 14.71
N ASN A 81 -12.16 14.33 15.34
CA ASN A 81 -11.89 15.13 16.52
C ASN A 81 -10.86 16.21 16.18
N LEU A 82 -11.31 17.47 16.07
CA LEU A 82 -10.45 18.59 15.72
C LEU A 82 -9.33 18.81 16.75
N LEU A 83 -9.61 18.57 18.03
CA LEU A 83 -8.65 18.77 19.12
C LEU A 83 -7.50 17.76 19.07
N ARG A 84 -7.73 16.58 18.48
CA ARG A 84 -6.71 15.51 18.35
C ARG A 84 -6.08 15.44 16.96
N MET A 85 -6.56 16.25 16.02
CA MET A 85 -6.10 16.19 14.64
C MET A 85 -4.61 16.53 14.53
N GLU A 86 -4.12 17.48 15.32
CA GLU A 86 -2.70 17.85 15.36
C GLU A 86 -1.84 16.68 15.88
N GLU A 87 -2.29 15.95 16.90
CA GLU A 87 -1.62 14.75 17.41
C GLU A 87 -1.54 13.67 16.32
N GLU A 88 -2.67 13.36 15.66
CA GLU A 88 -2.72 12.35 14.60
C GLU A 88 -1.81 12.70 13.41
N LEU A 89 -1.84 13.96 12.97
CA LEU A 89 -1.01 14.43 11.86
C LEU A 89 0.48 14.44 12.22
N SER A 90 0.82 14.79 13.47
CA SER A 90 2.20 14.76 13.96
C SER A 90 2.74 13.32 13.99
N LEU A 91 1.94 12.36 14.46
CA LEU A 91 2.31 10.94 14.46
C LEU A 91 2.51 10.41 13.03
N ALA A 92 1.62 10.78 12.09
CA ALA A 92 1.76 10.41 10.69
C ALA A 92 3.02 11.03 10.06
N HIS A 93 3.30 12.31 10.36
CA HIS A 93 4.50 13.01 9.89
C HIS A 93 5.79 12.32 10.37
N LEU A 94 5.88 11.99 11.66
CA LEU A 94 7.04 11.30 12.21
C LEU A 94 7.25 9.92 11.56
N ARG A 95 6.16 9.17 11.34
CA ARG A 95 6.20 7.85 10.68
C ARG A 95 6.67 7.95 9.23
N LEU A 96 6.26 8.99 8.50
CA LEU A 96 6.56 9.19 7.08
C LEU A 96 7.80 10.06 6.85
N SER A 97 8.46 10.54 7.91
CA SER A 97 9.60 11.48 7.82
C SER A 97 10.78 10.97 6.99
N ARG A 98 10.93 9.64 6.89
CA ARG A 98 11.98 8.97 6.10
C ARG A 98 11.42 8.24 4.87
N THR A 99 10.20 8.56 4.46
CA THR A 99 9.51 7.94 3.33
C THR A 99 9.47 8.90 2.15
N THR A 100 9.89 8.43 0.97
CA THR A 100 9.67 9.14 -0.29
C THR A 100 8.34 8.68 -0.87
N ILE A 101 7.48 9.62 -1.26
CA ILE A 101 6.17 9.34 -1.86
C ILE A 101 6.27 9.70 -3.35
N GLU A 102 6.05 8.72 -4.21
CA GLU A 102 6.00 8.93 -5.66
C GLU A 102 4.60 8.63 -6.20
N GLN A 103 4.14 9.48 -7.13
CA GLN A 103 2.91 9.26 -7.90
C GLN A 103 3.28 8.83 -9.32
N LEU A 104 3.84 7.64 -9.48
CA LEU A 104 4.21 7.06 -10.77
C LEU A 104 3.36 5.82 -11.09
N ASP A 105 3.41 5.40 -12.34
CA ASP A 105 3.00 4.04 -12.71
C ASP A 105 3.84 3.01 -11.94
N TRP A 106 3.19 1.95 -11.45
CA TRP A 106 3.81 0.99 -10.54
C TRP A 106 5.02 0.27 -11.18
N ALA A 107 4.95 -0.05 -12.48
CA ALA A 107 6.05 -0.73 -13.17
C ALA A 107 7.24 0.21 -13.34
N SER A 108 6.96 1.49 -13.64
CA SER A 108 7.99 2.53 -13.71
C SER A 108 8.66 2.76 -12.36
N CYS A 109 7.88 2.68 -11.27
CA CYS A 109 8.38 2.79 -9.89
C CYS A 109 9.34 1.64 -9.56
N ILE A 110 8.96 0.39 -9.85
CA ILE A 110 9.83 -0.79 -9.62
C ILE A 110 11.14 -0.65 -10.42
N ALA A 111 11.05 -0.35 -11.72
CA ALA A 111 12.24 -0.21 -12.57
C ALA A 111 13.20 0.90 -12.10
N ARG A 112 12.67 2.00 -11.53
CA ARG A 112 13.47 3.12 -11.04
C ARG A 112 14.32 2.75 -9.82
N TYR A 113 13.75 1.98 -8.91
CA TYR A 113 14.35 1.65 -7.61
C TYR A 113 14.99 0.26 -7.55
N ASP A 114 14.96 -0.49 -8.64
CA ASP A 114 15.50 -1.85 -8.66
C ASP A 114 17.01 -1.86 -8.42
N ARG A 115 17.41 -2.38 -7.26
CA ARG A 115 18.79 -2.50 -6.81
C ARG A 115 18.90 -3.77 -5.97
N PRO A 116 20.09 -4.40 -5.88
CA PRO A 116 20.29 -5.63 -5.11
C PRO A 116 19.89 -5.59 -3.63
N HIS A 117 19.80 -4.39 -3.04
CA HIS A 117 19.43 -4.17 -1.64
C HIS A 117 17.96 -3.74 -1.46
N THR A 118 17.22 -3.52 -2.54
CA THR A 118 15.82 -3.07 -2.49
C THR A 118 14.90 -4.25 -2.19
N LEU A 119 13.90 -4.02 -1.33
CA LEU A 119 12.78 -4.93 -1.12
C LEU A 119 11.49 -4.23 -1.57
N PHE A 120 10.83 -4.82 -2.56
CA PHE A 120 9.52 -4.38 -3.04
C PHE A 120 8.42 -5.15 -2.31
N TYR A 121 7.46 -4.42 -1.76
CA TYR A 121 6.21 -4.99 -1.29
C TYR A 121 5.08 -4.54 -2.22
N CYS A 122 4.44 -5.50 -2.86
CA CYS A 122 3.40 -5.29 -3.86
C CYS A 122 2.07 -5.83 -3.37
N ASP A 123 1.10 -4.95 -3.21
CA ASP A 123 -0.27 -5.29 -2.81
C ASP A 123 -1.25 -4.85 -3.90
N PRO A 124 -1.31 -5.58 -5.04
CA PRO A 124 -2.22 -5.25 -6.13
C PRO A 124 -3.69 -5.48 -5.70
N PRO A 125 -4.66 -4.88 -6.41
CA PRO A 125 -6.08 -5.16 -6.17
C PRO A 125 -6.34 -6.67 -6.24
N TYR A 126 -7.17 -7.24 -5.37
CA TYR A 126 -7.45 -8.68 -5.43
C TYR A 126 -8.39 -9.01 -6.59
N TRP A 127 -7.98 -9.98 -7.41
CA TRP A 127 -8.71 -10.37 -8.61
C TRP A 127 -10.13 -10.85 -8.27
N GLY A 128 -11.14 -10.31 -8.97
CA GLY A 128 -12.54 -10.67 -8.76
C GLY A 128 -13.17 -10.11 -7.47
N THR A 129 -12.52 -9.14 -6.81
CA THR A 129 -13.12 -8.38 -5.71
C THR A 129 -13.49 -6.97 -6.16
N GLU A 130 -14.71 -6.52 -5.85
CA GLU A 130 -15.20 -5.16 -6.12
C GLU A 130 -14.53 -4.16 -5.17
N GLY A 131 -13.24 -3.88 -5.37
CA GLY A 131 -12.44 -3.13 -4.39
C GLY A 131 -12.04 -1.72 -4.79
N TYR A 132 -11.64 -1.52 -6.05
CA TYR A 132 -10.73 -0.41 -6.35
C TYR A 132 -11.14 0.53 -7.49
N GLY A 133 -12.29 0.28 -8.14
CA GLY A 133 -12.85 1.19 -9.16
C GLY A 133 -11.97 1.43 -10.39
N VAL A 134 -10.89 0.66 -10.54
CA VAL A 134 -9.97 0.66 -11.68
C VAL A 134 -9.86 -0.78 -12.16
N ASP A 135 -10.09 -1.00 -13.46
CA ASP A 135 -9.94 -2.31 -14.09
C ASP A 135 -8.46 -2.71 -14.01
N PHE A 136 -8.16 -3.67 -13.14
CA PHE A 136 -6.84 -4.28 -13.02
C PHE A 136 -6.92 -5.69 -13.59
N GLY A 137 -6.63 -5.81 -14.89
CA GLY A 137 -6.69 -7.05 -15.66
C GLY A 137 -5.63 -8.09 -15.27
N LEU A 138 -5.80 -9.32 -15.74
CA LEU A 138 -4.85 -10.43 -15.51
C LEU A 138 -3.45 -10.11 -16.06
N GLU A 139 -3.38 -9.34 -17.15
CA GLU A 139 -2.15 -8.92 -17.82
C GLU A 139 -1.19 -8.16 -16.90
N HIS A 140 -1.71 -7.45 -15.89
CA HIS A 140 -0.87 -6.74 -14.94
C HIS A 140 -0.16 -7.69 -13.97
N TYR A 141 -0.81 -8.79 -13.57
CA TYR A 141 -0.17 -9.80 -12.73
C TYR A 141 0.86 -10.59 -13.53
N GLU A 142 0.58 -10.89 -14.80
CA GLU A 142 1.57 -11.51 -15.71
C GLU A 142 2.80 -10.62 -15.89
N LYS A 143 2.59 -9.31 -16.05
CA LYS A 143 3.68 -8.33 -16.11
C LYS A 143 4.46 -8.27 -14.80
N LEU A 144 3.78 -8.30 -13.65
CA LEU A 144 4.41 -8.31 -12.33
C LEU A 144 5.26 -9.59 -12.13
N ALA A 145 4.73 -10.75 -12.50
CA ALA A 145 5.46 -12.01 -12.47
C ALA A 145 6.67 -11.98 -13.41
N GLY A 146 6.53 -11.42 -14.62
CA GLY A 146 7.64 -11.22 -15.56
C GLY A 146 8.74 -10.34 -14.97
N MET A 147 8.38 -9.17 -14.45
CA MET A 147 9.34 -8.25 -13.83
C MET A 147 10.02 -8.86 -12.59
N GLY A 148 9.30 -9.68 -11.82
CA GLY A 148 9.86 -10.39 -10.69
C GLY A 148 10.95 -11.40 -11.07
N ARG A 149 10.88 -12.02 -12.26
CA ARG A 149 11.91 -13.00 -12.68
C ARG A 149 13.26 -12.34 -12.98
N ASP A 150 13.24 -11.12 -13.50
CA ASP A 150 14.43 -10.39 -13.95
C ASP A 150 14.90 -9.33 -12.93
N LEU A 151 14.31 -9.32 -11.73
CA LEU A 151 14.56 -8.33 -10.69
C LEU A 151 15.96 -8.47 -10.09
N ALA A 152 16.64 -7.34 -9.84
CA ALA A 152 17.91 -7.36 -9.12
C ALA A 152 17.73 -7.41 -7.60
N GLY A 153 16.70 -6.74 -7.08
CA GLY A 153 16.29 -6.78 -5.68
C GLY A 153 15.36 -7.94 -5.34
N ARG A 154 14.71 -7.87 -4.18
CA ARG A 154 13.70 -8.85 -3.73
C ARG A 154 12.29 -8.30 -3.86
N MET A 155 11.30 -9.17 -4.02
CA MET A 155 9.89 -8.77 -4.05
C MET A 155 9.00 -9.73 -3.26
N ILE A 156 8.03 -9.17 -2.54
CA ILE A 156 6.96 -9.89 -1.84
C ILE A 156 5.62 -9.38 -2.38
N ILE A 157 4.75 -10.31 -2.74
CA ILE A 157 3.44 -10.00 -3.34
C ILE A 157 2.34 -10.67 -2.51
N SER A 158 1.34 -9.90 -2.09
CA SER A 158 0.10 -10.41 -1.49
C SER A 158 -1.02 -10.47 -2.52
N VAL A 159 -1.63 -11.64 -2.73
CA VAL A 159 -2.79 -11.83 -3.63
C VAL A 159 -3.79 -12.81 -3.04
N ASN A 160 -4.98 -12.91 -3.65
CA ASN A 160 -5.94 -13.95 -3.31
C ASN A 160 -5.46 -15.35 -3.74
N ASP A 161 -5.73 -16.35 -2.90
CA ASP A 161 -5.41 -17.75 -3.22
C ASP A 161 -6.44 -18.35 -4.19
N ILE A 162 -6.25 -18.07 -5.48
CA ILE A 162 -7.07 -18.59 -6.58
C ILE A 162 -6.19 -19.32 -7.61
N PRO A 163 -6.74 -20.29 -8.37
CA PRO A 163 -5.97 -21.04 -9.38
C PRO A 163 -5.26 -20.16 -10.41
N GLN A 164 -5.88 -19.03 -10.79
CA GLN A 164 -5.31 -18.09 -11.75
C GLN A 164 -4.02 -17.45 -11.23
N MET A 165 -4.00 -16.98 -9.97
CA MET A 165 -2.80 -16.39 -9.36
C MET A 165 -1.69 -17.44 -9.21
N ARG A 166 -2.04 -18.67 -8.84
CA ARG A 166 -1.07 -19.78 -8.77
C ARG A 166 -0.46 -20.11 -10.12
N ALA A 167 -1.23 -19.99 -11.21
CA ALA A 167 -0.73 -20.19 -12.56
C ALA A 167 0.20 -19.04 -13.00
N VAL A 168 -0.20 -17.79 -12.75
CA VAL A 168 0.60 -16.60 -13.09
C VAL A 168 1.96 -16.59 -12.39
N PHE A 169 1.98 -16.90 -11.10
CA PHE A 169 3.18 -16.91 -10.26
C PHE A 169 3.84 -18.29 -10.16
N GLN A 170 3.55 -19.19 -11.10
CA GLN A 170 4.17 -20.52 -11.14
C GLN A 170 5.70 -20.39 -11.21
N GLY A 171 6.38 -21.15 -10.35
CA GLY A 171 7.85 -21.18 -10.25
C GLY A 171 8.42 -20.29 -9.14
N PHE A 172 7.60 -19.44 -8.51
CA PHE A 172 7.98 -18.70 -7.31
C PHE A 172 7.62 -19.47 -6.04
N GLU A 173 8.24 -19.08 -4.92
CA GLU A 173 7.87 -19.59 -3.60
C GLU A 173 6.55 -18.96 -3.18
N MET A 174 5.61 -19.81 -2.73
CA MET A 174 4.24 -19.41 -2.42
C MET A 174 3.79 -19.99 -1.09
N GLU A 175 3.39 -19.13 -0.17
CA GLU A 175 2.80 -19.50 1.13
C GLU A 175 1.33 -19.10 1.15
N SER A 176 0.46 -20.01 1.61
CA SER A 176 -0.98 -19.72 1.72
C SER A 176 -1.39 -19.54 3.17
N VAL A 177 -1.88 -18.35 3.49
CA VAL A 177 -2.25 -17.91 4.84
C VAL A 177 -3.78 -17.80 4.96
N PRO A 178 -4.40 -18.40 5.99
CA PRO A 178 -5.83 -18.27 6.20
C PRO A 178 -6.18 -16.87 6.72
N ILE A 179 -7.11 -16.19 6.04
CA ILE A 179 -7.64 -14.89 6.47
C ILE A 179 -9.09 -15.02 6.93
N ARG A 180 -9.41 -14.36 8.05
CA ARG A 180 -10.78 -14.25 8.57
C ARG A 180 -11.32 -12.86 8.28
N TYR A 181 -12.13 -12.71 7.25
CA TYR A 181 -12.90 -11.49 7.03
C TYR A 181 -14.11 -11.47 7.96
N SER A 182 -14.13 -10.58 8.96
CA SER A 182 -15.24 -10.43 9.91
C SER A 182 -16.07 -9.16 9.67
N LEU A 183 -16.29 -8.79 8.41
CA LEU A 183 -17.07 -7.57 8.08
C LEU A 183 -18.57 -7.81 7.90
N ASN A 184 -19.02 -9.07 7.79
CA ASN A 184 -20.45 -9.40 7.80
C ASN A 184 -20.74 -10.51 8.82
N SER A 185 -21.60 -10.20 9.78
CA SER A 185 -21.94 -11.03 10.94
C SER A 185 -22.79 -12.27 10.63
N ASN A 186 -22.87 -12.72 9.38
CA ASN A 186 -23.80 -13.79 9.00
C ASN A 186 -23.23 -15.01 8.28
N GLN A 187 -21.92 -15.06 8.01
CA GLN A 187 -21.18 -16.30 7.69
C GLN A 187 -19.69 -15.97 7.47
N PRO A 188 -18.76 -16.48 8.30
CA PRO A 188 -17.34 -16.32 8.03
C PRO A 188 -16.97 -17.17 6.82
N THR A 189 -16.91 -16.56 5.63
CA THR A 189 -16.35 -17.24 4.48
C THR A 189 -14.84 -17.32 4.69
N GLN A 190 -14.32 -18.53 4.89
CA GLN A 190 -12.89 -18.75 5.00
C GLN A 190 -12.25 -18.39 3.65
N ARG A 191 -11.47 -17.31 3.64
CA ARG A 191 -10.68 -16.90 2.49
C ARG A 191 -9.22 -17.21 2.79
N ARG A 192 -8.44 -17.45 1.73
CA ARG A 192 -7.00 -17.69 1.84
C ARG A 192 -6.30 -16.63 1.02
N GLU A 193 -5.23 -16.11 1.57
CA GLU A 193 -4.32 -15.19 0.91
C GLU A 193 -3.06 -15.97 0.51
N LEU A 194 -2.46 -15.59 -0.60
CA LEU A 194 -1.23 -16.16 -1.12
C LEU A 194 -0.14 -15.10 -1.02
N ILE A 195 0.90 -15.40 -0.26
CA ILE A 195 2.12 -14.61 -0.17
C ILE A 195 3.13 -15.24 -1.13
N ILE A 196 3.57 -14.46 -2.11
CA ILE A 196 4.54 -14.89 -3.12
C ILE A 196 5.87 -14.20 -2.83
N THR A 197 6.94 -14.99 -2.75
CA THR A 197 8.30 -14.49 -2.52
C THR A 197 9.15 -14.66 -3.77
N VAL A 198 9.76 -13.56 -4.19
CA VAL A 198 10.62 -13.44 -5.37
C VAL A 198 12.02 -13.02 -4.92
N LYS A 199 13.04 -13.68 -5.49
CA LYS A 199 14.45 -13.55 -5.14
C LYS A 199 15.09 -12.27 -5.65
#